data_AF-A0AAW9KFI8-F1
#
_entry.id   AF-A0AAW9KFI8-F1
#
_cell.length_a   1.000
_cell.length_b   1.000
_cell.length_c   1.000
_cell.angle_alpha   90.00
_cell.angle_beta   90.00
_cell.angle_gamma   90.00
#
_symmetry.space_group_name_H-M   'P 1'
#
loop_
_entity.id
_entity.type
_entity.pdbx_description
1 polymer ?
#
loop_
_entity_poly.entity_id
_entity_poly.type
_entity_poly.pdbx_seq_one_letter_code
_entity_poly.pdbx_strand_id
1 'polypeptide(L)'
;MGRAARNANGKVLLYAKKITQSMQKAFEITSYRRTKQEEFNKIHNITPKTVTRALEEELKLRDDEVKITKALKKDKIPKSEREKIIKELDKKMRECAKNLDFEEAMRLRDEIAKLRTL
;
A
#
# COMPACT_ATOMS: atom_id res chain seq x y z
N MET A 1 16.55 -0.01 1.29
CA MET A 1 16.57 0.00 2.77
C MET A 1 15.69 1.11 3.36
N GLY A 2 15.77 2.36 2.89
CA GLY A 2 15.01 3.48 3.48
C GLY A 2 13.48 3.34 3.56
N ARG A 3 12.83 2.61 2.64
CA ARG A 3 11.38 2.35 2.72
C ARG A 3 10.98 1.61 4.01
N ALA A 4 11.82 0.70 4.50
CA ALA A 4 11.56 -0.05 5.73
C ALA A 4 11.73 0.79 7.00
N ALA A 5 12.46 1.91 6.93
CA ALA A 5 12.76 2.76 8.09
C ALA A 5 11.57 3.56 8.63
N ARG A 6 10.40 3.51 7.96
CA ARG A 6 9.16 4.17 8.41
C ARG A 6 8.40 3.39 9.48
N ASN A 7 8.86 2.20 9.82
CA ASN A 7 8.24 1.33 10.81
C ASN A 7 9.26 0.95 11.90
N ALA A 8 8.85 0.97 13.16
CA ALA A 8 9.71 0.62 14.30
C ALA A 8 10.34 -0.80 14.16
N ASN A 9 9.62 -1.74 13.56
CA ASN A 9 10.06 -3.12 13.32
C ASN A 9 10.54 -3.35 11.87
N GLY A 10 10.90 -2.29 11.14
CA GLY A 10 11.35 -2.38 9.76
C GLY A 10 12.56 -3.30 9.59
N LYS A 11 12.44 -4.31 8.71
CA LYS A 11 13.52 -5.23 8.34
C LYS A 11 13.68 -5.30 6.83
N VAL A 12 14.90 -5.60 6.39
CA VAL A 12 15.24 -5.77 4.97
C VAL A 12 15.98 -7.09 4.80
N LEU A 13 15.46 -7.95 3.94
CA LEU A 13 16.09 -9.22 3.58
C LEU A 13 16.64 -9.09 2.16
N LEU A 14 17.93 -9.41 1.98
CA LEU A 14 18.62 -9.38 0.70
C LEU A 14 19.04 -10.80 0.33
N TYR A 15 18.41 -11.37 -0.69
CA TYR A 15 18.77 -12.68 -1.20
C TYR A 15 19.87 -12.54 -2.25
N ALA A 16 21.07 -12.99 -1.93
CA ALA A 16 22.22 -12.95 -2.83
C ALA A 16 23.17 -14.12 -2.54
N LYS A 17 23.82 -14.65 -3.59
CA LYS A 17 24.82 -15.72 -3.44
C LYS A 17 26.16 -15.22 -2.89
N LYS A 18 26.50 -13.95 -3.14
CA LYS A 18 27.71 -13.29 -2.65
C LYS A 18 27.41 -11.84 -2.30
N ILE A 19 28.20 -11.27 -1.39
CA ILE A 19 28.15 -9.85 -1.07
C ILE A 19 28.89 -9.08 -2.16
N THR A 20 28.21 -8.11 -2.77
CA THR A 20 28.83 -7.19 -3.74
C THR A 20 29.34 -5.95 -3.02
N GLN A 21 30.27 -5.21 -3.65
CA GLN A 21 30.80 -3.97 -3.08
C GLN A 21 29.70 -2.93 -2.81
N SER A 22 28.68 -2.86 -3.67
CA SER A 22 27.51 -1.99 -3.46
C SER A 22 26.69 -2.40 -2.23
N MET A 23 26.52 -3.70 -2.00
CA MET A 23 25.86 -4.20 -0.79
C MET A 23 26.67 -3.85 0.46
N GLN A 24 27.98 -4.02 0.41
CA GLN A 24 28.87 -3.72 1.52
C GLN A 24 28.80 -2.23 1.91
N LYS A 25 28.92 -1.32 0.94
CA LYS A 25 28.72 0.12 1.17
C LYS A 25 27.33 0.43 1.76
N ALA A 26 26.29 -0.24 1.28
CA ALA A 26 24.93 -0.05 1.80
C ALA A 26 24.80 -0.53 3.26
N PHE A 27 25.44 -1.64 3.63
CA PHE A 27 25.45 -2.16 5.00
C PHE A 27 26.21 -1.23 5.95
N GLU A 28 27.39 -0.75 5.55
CA GLU A 28 28.21 0.15 6.36
C GLU A 28 27.45 1.45 6.66
N ILE A 29 26.91 2.11 5.64
CA ILE A 29 26.15 3.36 5.82
C ILE A 29 24.90 3.14 6.67
N THR A 30 24.19 2.02 6.47
CA THR A 30 22.96 1.72 7.22
C THR A 30 23.27 1.44 8.68
N SER A 31 24.32 0.67 8.95
CA SER A 31 24.75 0.33 10.31
C SER A 31 25.25 1.57 11.04
N TYR A 32 26.09 2.39 10.38
CA TYR A 32 26.58 3.66 10.93
C TYR A 32 25.44 4.59 11.34
N ARG A 33 24.44 4.79 10.46
CA ARG A 33 23.27 5.63 10.75
C ARG A 33 22.45 5.08 11.92
N ARG A 34 22.24 3.76 11.95
CA ARG A 34 21.46 3.11 13.02
C ARG A 34 22.13 3.25 14.38
N THR A 35 23.45 3.02 14.47
CA THR A 35 24.19 3.19 15.72
C THR A 35 24.07 4.61 16.27
N LYS A 36 24.24 5.63 15.41
CA LYS A 36 24.08 7.04 15.81
C LYS A 36 22.65 7.36 16.29
N GLN A 37 21.63 6.80 15.64
CA GLN A 37 20.24 6.96 16.06
C GLN A 37 19.96 6.29 17.40
N GLU A 38 20.49 5.09 17.63
CA GLU A 38 20.35 4.37 18.90
C GLU A 38 21.07 5.09 20.04
N GLU A 39 22.28 5.61 19.80
CA GLU A 39 23.01 6.47 20.75
C GLU A 39 22.19 7.71 21.12
N PHE A 40 21.71 8.44 20.11
CA PHE A 40 20.88 9.63 20.31
C PHE A 40 19.60 9.29 21.11
N ASN A 41 18.90 8.21 20.74
CA ASN A 41 17.70 7.79 21.42
C ASN A 41 17.96 7.42 22.89
N LYS A 42 19.10 6.79 23.20
CA LYS A 42 19.50 6.48 24.58
C LYS A 42 19.78 7.74 25.38
N ILE A 43 20.54 8.69 24.82
CA ILE A 43 20.89 9.95 25.50
C ILE A 43 19.62 10.77 25.79
N HIS A 44 18.65 10.75 24.87
CA HIS A 44 17.42 11.55 24.98
C HIS A 44 16.20 10.77 25.49
N ASN A 45 16.36 9.52 25.93
CA ASN A 45 15.28 8.64 26.38
C ASN A 45 14.10 8.52 25.39
N ILE A 46 14.40 8.48 24.08
CA ILE A 46 13.39 8.39 23.02
C ILE A 46 13.09 6.91 22.73
N THR A 47 11.83 6.53 22.84
CA THR A 47 11.35 5.20 22.40
C THR A 47 10.84 5.27 20.96
N PRO A 48 11.41 4.51 20.00
CA PRO A 48 10.95 4.53 18.61
C PRO A 48 9.48 4.13 18.48
N LYS A 49 8.68 4.96 17.82
CA LYS A 49 7.26 4.68 17.53
C LYS A 49 6.98 4.84 16.03
N THR A 50 6.12 4.00 15.50
CA THR A 50 5.66 4.10 14.11
C THR A 50 4.66 5.25 14.00
N VAL A 51 4.88 6.17 13.05
CA VAL A 51 3.95 7.27 12.79
C VAL A 51 2.72 6.72 12.05
N THR A 52 1.53 6.91 12.62
CA THR A 52 0.25 6.64 11.95
C THR A 52 -0.27 7.92 11.33
N ARG A 53 -0.49 7.92 10.02
CA ARG A 53 -1.24 9.00 9.37
C ARG A 53 -2.72 8.75 9.61
N ALA A 54 -3.43 9.70 10.22
CA ALA A 54 -4.88 9.63 10.31
C ALA A 54 -5.46 9.66 8.88
N LEU A 55 -6.35 8.72 8.58
CA LEU A 55 -7.20 8.82 7.40
C LEU A 55 -8.18 9.97 7.68
N GLU A 56 -8.35 10.91 6.77
CA GLU A 56 -9.37 11.96 6.90
C GLU A 56 -10.74 11.29 7.08
N GLU A 57 -11.40 11.57 8.22
CA GLU A 57 -12.67 10.92 8.57
C GLU A 57 -13.82 11.32 7.64
N GLU A 58 -13.70 12.40 6.88
CA GLU A 58 -14.69 12.84 5.89
C GLU A 58 -14.86 11.87 4.71
N LEU A 59 -13.95 10.91 4.54
CA LEU A 59 -14.07 9.84 3.54
C LEU A 59 -14.85 8.61 4.03
N LYS A 60 -15.41 8.62 5.25
CA LYS A 60 -16.38 7.61 5.71
C LYS A 60 -17.75 7.88 5.08
N LEU A 61 -17.86 7.61 3.78
CA LEU A 61 -19.16 7.37 3.16
C LEU A 61 -19.76 6.11 3.80
N ARG A 62 -20.81 6.31 4.59
CA ARG A 62 -21.79 5.34 5.11
C ARG A 62 -21.47 3.88 4.79
N ASP A 63 -20.98 3.14 5.79
CA ASP A 63 -20.89 1.67 5.82
C ASP A 63 -22.27 0.96 5.82
N ASP A 64 -23.34 1.66 5.44
CA ASP A 64 -24.71 1.16 5.43
C ASP A 64 -25.12 0.72 4.02
N GLU A 65 -24.46 -0.28 3.41
CA GLU A 65 -25.09 -1.07 2.32
C GLU A 65 -24.31 -2.32 1.83
N VAL A 66 -23.59 -3.06 2.68
CA VAL A 66 -23.05 -4.39 2.29
C VAL A 66 -23.77 -5.53 3.01
N LYS A 67 -25.10 -5.57 2.82
CA LYS A 67 -25.92 -6.79 2.97
C LYS A 67 -26.57 -7.15 1.64
N ILE A 68 -25.77 -7.36 0.61
CA ILE A 68 -26.20 -8.08 -0.60
C ILE A 68 -25.17 -9.14 -0.93
N THR A 69 -24.94 -10.06 0.02
CA THR A 69 -24.38 -11.37 -0.29
C THR A 69 -25.54 -12.34 -0.45
N LYS A 70 -25.52 -13.10 -1.55
CA LYS A 70 -26.43 -14.21 -1.95
C LYS A 70 -27.46 -13.91 -3.05
N ALA A 71 -27.01 -13.41 -4.20
CA ALA A 71 -27.55 -13.84 -5.49
C ALA A 71 -26.66 -13.28 -6.59
N LEU A 72 -25.76 -14.10 -7.14
CA LEU A 72 -25.28 -14.07 -8.53
C LEU A 72 -24.15 -15.11 -8.63
N LYS A 73 -24.57 -16.36 -8.80
CA LYS A 73 -23.72 -17.41 -9.39
C LYS A 73 -23.74 -17.21 -10.92
N LYS A 74 -22.57 -17.45 -11.55
CA LYS A 74 -22.24 -17.44 -13.00
C LYS A 74 -21.97 -16.03 -13.55
N ASP A 75 -20.83 -15.73 -14.19
CA ASP A 75 -20.07 -16.53 -15.15
C ASP A 75 -18.53 -16.49 -14.95
N LYS A 76 -17.87 -17.56 -15.40
CA LYS A 76 -16.41 -17.72 -15.44
C LYS A 76 -15.80 -16.78 -16.48
N ILE A 77 -15.59 -15.51 -16.11
CA ILE A 77 -14.67 -14.65 -16.85
C ILE A 77 -13.24 -15.17 -16.59
N PRO A 78 -12.43 -15.47 -17.63
CA PRO A 78 -11.03 -15.84 -17.47
C PRO A 78 -10.28 -14.77 -16.66
N LYS A 79 -9.45 -15.18 -15.69
CA LYS A 79 -8.67 -14.26 -14.83
C LYS A 79 -7.91 -13.20 -15.64
N SER A 80 -7.39 -13.58 -16.81
CA SER A 80 -6.64 -12.68 -17.69
C SER A 80 -7.51 -11.59 -18.34
N GLU A 81 -8.75 -11.89 -18.72
CA GLU A 81 -9.65 -10.87 -19.29
C GLU A 81 -10.17 -9.93 -18.21
N ARG A 82 -10.47 -10.47 -17.03
CA ARG A 82 -10.83 -9.68 -15.86
C ARG A 82 -9.75 -8.69 -15.47
N GLU A 83 -8.48 -9.09 -15.48
CA GLU A 83 -7.36 -8.18 -15.18
C GLU A 83 -7.22 -7.05 -16.21
N LYS A 84 -7.51 -7.32 -17.50
CA LYS A 84 -7.51 -6.28 -18.54
C LYS A 84 -8.62 -5.27 -18.29
N ILE A 85 -9.83 -5.75 -18.02
CA ILE A 85 -10.99 -4.91 -17.71
C ILE A 85 -10.72 -4.06 -16.45
N ILE A 86 -10.19 -4.67 -15.38
CA ILE A 86 -9.81 -3.94 -14.16
C ILE A 86 -8.78 -2.84 -14.46
N LYS A 87 -7.78 -3.09 -15.30
CA LYS A 87 -6.78 -2.08 -15.68
C LYS A 87 -7.40 -0.92 -16.46
N GLU A 88 -8.33 -1.19 -17.35
CA GLU A 88 -9.04 -0.15 -18.11
C GLU A 88 -9.95 0.69 -17.20
N LEU A 89 -10.70 0.04 -16.31
CA LEU A 89 -11.53 0.71 -15.31
C LEU A 89 -10.67 1.53 -14.33
N ASP A 90 -9.54 0.99 -13.86
CA ASP A 90 -8.58 1.71 -13.00
C ASP A 90 -8.05 2.97 -13.69
N LYS A 91 -7.81 2.91 -15.02
CA LYS A 91 -7.38 4.07 -15.79
C LYS A 91 -8.47 5.13 -15.88
N LYS A 92 -9.69 4.74 -16.22
CA LYS A 92 -10.86 5.64 -16.28
C LYS A 92 -11.16 6.26 -14.91
N MET A 93 -11.11 5.48 -13.84
CA MET A 93 -11.28 5.96 -12.46
C MET A 93 -10.27 7.06 -12.12
N ARG A 94 -9.00 6.86 -12.49
CA ARG A 94 -7.95 7.86 -12.28
C ARG A 94 -8.13 9.11 -13.15
N GLU A 95 -8.68 8.97 -14.35
CA GLU A 95 -9.02 10.10 -15.22
C GLU A 95 -10.19 10.92 -14.63
N CYS A 96 -11.27 10.27 -14.20
CA CYS A 96 -12.39 10.92 -13.50
C CYS A 96 -11.91 11.63 -12.21
N ALA A 97 -11.06 10.97 -11.41
CA ALA A 97 -10.49 11.58 -10.20
C ALA A 97 -9.60 12.81 -10.51
N LYS A 98 -8.91 12.83 -11.65
CA LYS A 98 -8.15 14.01 -12.10
C LYS A 98 -9.06 15.14 -12.56
N ASN A 99 -10.18 14.81 -13.18
CA ASN A 99 -11.17 15.76 -13.65
C ASN A 99 -12.10 16.27 -12.53
N LEU A 100 -11.89 15.83 -11.27
CA LEU A 100 -12.71 16.13 -10.10
C LEU A 100 -14.13 15.51 -10.14
N ASP A 101 -14.35 14.53 -11.04
CA ASP A 101 -15.59 13.76 -11.15
C ASP A 101 -15.59 12.62 -10.13
N PHE A 102 -15.73 12.97 -8.85
CA PHE A 102 -15.60 11.98 -7.76
C PHE A 102 -16.73 10.95 -7.74
N GLU A 103 -17.94 11.30 -8.16
CA GLU A 103 -19.08 10.37 -8.20
C GLU A 103 -18.83 9.20 -9.17
N GLU A 104 -18.40 9.51 -10.39
CA GLU A 104 -18.05 8.48 -11.38
C GLU A 104 -16.79 7.71 -10.97
N ALA A 105 -15.80 8.38 -10.36
CA ALA A 105 -14.63 7.69 -9.82
C ALA A 105 -15.00 6.69 -8.71
N MET A 106 -15.95 7.04 -7.83
CA MET A 106 -16.46 6.15 -6.78
C MET A 106 -17.23 4.97 -7.37
N ARG A 107 -18.09 5.22 -8.36
CA ARG A 107 -18.82 4.16 -9.06
C ARG A 107 -17.88 3.13 -9.69
N LEU A 108 -16.85 3.61 -10.40
CA LEU A 108 -15.82 2.76 -11.01
C LEU A 108 -15.02 1.98 -9.96
N ARG A 109 -14.68 2.61 -8.82
CA ARG A 109 -14.01 1.95 -7.69
C ARG A 109 -14.81 0.75 -7.17
N ASP A 110 -16.11 0.94 -6.98
CA ASP A 110 -16.98 -0.11 -6.43
C ASP A 110 -17.22 -1.23 -7.45
N GLU A 111 -17.27 -0.92 -8.74
CA GLU A 111 -17.29 -1.91 -9.82
C GLU A 111 -16.00 -2.74 -9.87
N ILE A 112 -14.82 -2.10 -9.73
CA ILE A 112 -13.53 -2.79 -9.62
C ILE A 112 -13.50 -3.71 -8.39
N ALA A 113 -14.05 -3.27 -7.25
CA ALA A 113 -14.12 -4.08 -6.03
C ALA A 113 -15.01 -5.33 -6.22
N LYS A 114 -16.16 -5.19 -6.89
CA LYS A 114 -17.02 -6.33 -7.28
C LYS A 114 -16.29 -7.31 -8.19
N LEU A 115 -15.56 -6.81 -9.20
CA LEU A 115 -14.80 -7.66 -10.11
C LEU A 115 -13.64 -8.40 -9.43
N ARG A 116 -12.99 -7.79 -8.44
CA ARG A 116 -11.90 -8.43 -7.67
C ARG A 116 -12.39 -9.50 -6.68
N THR A 117 -13.64 -9.41 -6.23
CA THR A 117 -14.24 -10.34 -5.25
C THR A 117 -14.96 -11.53 -5.90
N LEU A 118 -15.34 -11.42 -7.17
CA LEU A 118 -15.76 -12.53 -8.05
C LEU A 118 -14.62 -13.51 -8.35
#